data_AF-A0A820L8T0-F1
#
_entry.id   AF-A0A820L8T0-F1
#
_cell.length_a   1.000
_cell.length_b   1.000
_cell.length_c   1.000
_cell.angle_alpha   90.00
_cell.angle_beta   90.00
_cell.angle_gamma   90.00
#
_symmetry.space_group_name_H-M   'P 1'
#
loop_
_entity.id
_entity.type
_entity.pdbx_description
1 polymer ?
#
loop_
_entity_poly.entity_id
_entity_poly.type
_entity_poly.pdbx_seq_one_letter_code
_entity_poly.pdbx_strand_id
1 'polypeptide(L)'
;KTWFQAELEQLAQPYMRAWSWTLWTYHINVNDIPSKPFDIVCRAMDIHGNTQPDTPLGIWNVRGVMNNAWHKITLQLDDSFLKKSKS
;
A
#
# COMPACT_ATOMS: atom_id res chain seq x y z
N LYS A 1 13.27 -0.04 -7.55
CA LYS A 1 12.10 -0.06 -6.64
C LYS A 1 12.56 0.51 -5.31
N THR A 2 11.80 1.42 -4.73
CA THR A 2 12.09 2.04 -3.42
C THR A 2 10.88 1.84 -2.51
N TRP A 3 11.10 1.91 -1.20
CA TRP A 3 10.05 1.75 -0.19
C TRP A 3 10.11 2.92 0.78
N PHE A 4 8.93 3.38 1.20
CA PHE A 4 8.76 4.44 2.18
C PHE A 4 7.81 3.95 3.28
N GLN A 5 8.04 4.39 4.50
CA GLN A 5 7.19 4.05 5.63
C GLN A 5 5.95 4.96 5.63
N ALA A 6 4.77 4.36 5.70
CA ALA A 6 3.52 5.08 5.88
C ALA A 6 3.32 5.50 7.34
N GLU A 7 2.50 6.54 7.54
CA GLU A 7 1.99 6.91 8.85
C GLU A 7 0.85 5.97 9.21
N LEU A 8 0.91 5.39 10.41
CA LEU A 8 -0.08 4.43 10.89
C LEU A 8 -1.03 5.13 11.86
N GLU A 9 -2.33 5.04 11.59
CA GLU A 9 -3.38 5.47 12.51
C GLU A 9 -3.62 4.35 13.54
N GLN A 10 -2.69 4.23 14.48
CA GLN A 10 -2.70 3.17 15.48
C GLN A 10 -3.00 3.72 16.88
N LEU A 11 -4.08 3.25 17.47
CA LEU A 11 -4.35 3.45 18.90
C LEU A 11 -3.55 2.46 19.74
N ALA A 12 -3.30 2.80 21.00
CA ALA A 12 -2.69 1.85 21.94
C ALA A 12 -3.59 0.60 22.06
N GLN A 13 -3.03 -0.56 21.71
CA GLN A 13 -3.69 -1.86 21.82
C GLN A 13 -2.91 -2.73 22.81
N PRO A 14 -3.59 -3.53 23.65
CA PRO A 14 -2.90 -4.55 24.43
C PRO A 14 -2.14 -5.53 23.52
N TYR A 15 -1.00 -6.02 24.01
CA TYR A 15 -0.21 -7.01 23.29
C TYR A 15 -1.07 -8.21 22.88
N MET A 16 -0.95 -8.62 21.61
CA MET A 16 -1.74 -9.69 20.96
C MET A 16 -3.26 -9.48 20.94
N ARG A 17 -3.75 -8.23 21.06
CA ARG A 17 -5.18 -7.91 20.99
C ARG A 17 -5.52 -6.83 19.95
N ALA A 18 -4.71 -6.75 18.89
CA ALA A 18 -4.96 -5.87 17.75
C ALA A 18 -5.93 -6.54 16.76
N TRP A 19 -7.22 -6.54 17.09
CA TRP A 19 -8.26 -7.19 16.27
C TRP A 19 -8.76 -6.31 15.12
N SER A 20 -8.62 -5.00 15.26
CA SER A 20 -8.98 -4.03 14.23
C SER A 20 -7.84 -3.86 13.23
N TRP A 21 -8.19 -3.38 12.04
CA TRP A 21 -7.19 -2.96 11.07
C TRP A 21 -6.44 -1.73 11.56
N THR A 22 -5.20 -1.59 11.11
CA THR A 22 -4.45 -0.33 11.20
C THR A 22 -4.63 0.40 9.88
N LEU A 23 -5.35 1.52 9.91
CA LEU A 23 -5.40 2.42 8.76
C LEU A 23 -4.04 3.10 8.61
N TRP A 24 -3.67 3.44 7.39
CA TRP A 24 -2.40 4.08 7.10
C TRP A 24 -2.55 5.08 5.98
N THR A 25 -1.71 6.12 6.05
CA THR A 25 -1.66 7.20 5.07
C THR A 25 -0.21 7.47 4.69
N TYR A 26 0.03 7.79 3.42
CA TYR A 26 1.32 8.28 2.97
C TYR A 26 1.12 9.41 1.98
N HIS A 27 1.75 10.55 2.26
CA HIS A 27 1.69 11.72 1.39
C HIS A 27 2.87 11.71 0.41
N ILE A 28 2.56 11.63 -0.88
CA ILE A 28 3.55 11.71 -1.97
C ILE A 28 3.56 13.15 -2.48
N ASN A 29 4.75 13.74 -2.59
CA ASN A 29 4.89 15.02 -3.26
C ASN A 29 4.68 14.82 -4.77
N VAL A 30 3.73 15.56 -5.35
CA VAL A 30 3.41 15.47 -6.78
C VAL A 30 4.63 15.76 -7.66
N ASN A 31 5.57 16.58 -7.20
CA ASN A 31 6.80 16.88 -7.94
C ASN A 31 7.76 15.70 -8.04
N ASP A 32 7.66 14.72 -7.13
CA ASP A 32 8.47 13.51 -7.14
C ASP A 32 7.85 12.40 -8.02
N ILE A 33 6.64 12.64 -8.52
CA ILE A 33 5.91 11.69 -9.34
C ILE A 33 6.37 11.82 -10.81
N PRO A 34 6.76 10.71 -11.46
CA PRO A 34 7.13 10.74 -12.86
C PRO A 34 5.94 11.09 -13.76
N SER A 35 6.18 11.81 -14.86
CA SER A 35 5.15 12.14 -15.86
C SER A 35 4.65 10.92 -16.65
N LYS A 36 5.33 9.77 -16.52
CA LYS A 36 4.95 8.49 -17.13
C LYS A 36 4.18 7.62 -16.14
N PRO A 37 3.39 6.63 -16.61
CA PRO A 37 2.75 5.67 -15.73
C PRO A 37 3.72 5.04 -14.72
N PHE A 38 3.27 4.89 -13.48
CA PHE A 38 4.05 4.36 -12.39
C PHE A 38 3.19 3.50 -11.47
N ASP A 39 3.85 2.60 -10.73
CA ASP A 39 3.20 1.70 -9.81
C ASP A 39 3.29 2.22 -8.37
N ILE A 40 2.15 2.23 -7.68
CA ILE A 40 2.10 2.32 -6.22
C ILE A 40 1.81 0.92 -5.69
N VAL A 41 2.64 0.47 -4.76
CA VAL A 41 2.54 -0.85 -4.13
C VAL A 41 2.51 -0.68 -2.63
N CYS A 42 1.57 -1.35 -1.96
CA CYS A 42 1.53 -1.41 -0.50
C CYS A 42 1.78 -2.85 -0.01
N ARG A 43 2.44 -2.94 1.15
CA ARG A 43 2.70 -4.18 1.88
C ARG A 43 2.79 -3.89 3.36
N ALA A 44 2.44 -4.88 4.19
CA ALA A 44 2.55 -4.81 5.64
C ALA A 44 3.44 -5.92 6.22
N MET A 45 3.84 -5.75 7.48
CA MET A 45 4.49 -6.75 8.30
C MET A 45 3.83 -6.76 9.68
N ASP A 46 3.58 -7.93 10.25
CA ASP A 46 3.02 -8.06 11.60
C ASP A 46 4.11 -8.19 12.68
N ILE A 47 3.67 -8.26 13.95
CA ILE A 47 4.58 -8.37 15.11
C ILE A 47 5.38 -9.68 15.16
N HIS A 48 4.98 -10.71 14.40
CA HIS A 48 5.68 -11.98 14.31
C HIS A 48 6.61 -12.03 13.09
N GLY A 49 6.71 -10.93 12.33
CA GLY A 49 7.53 -10.84 11.12
C GLY A 49 6.89 -11.50 9.90
N ASN A 50 5.60 -11.85 9.94
CA ASN A 50 4.92 -12.35 8.75
C ASN A 50 4.84 -11.24 7.70
N THR A 51 5.03 -11.63 6.44
CA THR A 51 4.98 -10.72 5.29
C THR A 51 4.05 -11.27 4.20
N GLN A 52 3.75 -10.41 3.24
CA GLN A 52 2.93 -10.72 2.09
C GLN A 52 3.79 -11.11 0.88
N PRO A 53 3.36 -12.07 0.03
CA PRO A 53 4.05 -12.39 -1.20
C PRO A 53 3.99 -11.24 -2.22
N ASP A 54 4.97 -11.16 -3.10
CA ASP A 54 5.10 -10.10 -4.10
C ASP A 54 4.09 -10.22 -5.24
N THR A 55 3.74 -11.44 -5.62
CA THR A 55 2.82 -11.76 -6.71
C THR A 55 1.81 -12.83 -6.28
N PRO A 56 0.60 -12.84 -6.87
CA PRO A 56 -0.39 -13.87 -6.59
C PRO A 56 -0.05 -15.22 -7.23
N LEU A 57 0.94 -15.30 -8.12
CA LEU A 57 1.28 -16.53 -8.86
C LEU A 57 1.65 -17.68 -7.94
N GLY A 58 2.41 -17.41 -6.88
CA GLY A 58 2.82 -18.43 -5.91
C GLY A 58 1.73 -18.88 -4.93
N ILE A 59 0.60 -18.16 -4.86
CA ILE A 59 -0.49 -18.41 -3.90
C ILE A 59 -1.85 -18.63 -4.57
N TRP A 60 -1.86 -18.76 -5.90
CA TRP A 60 -3.08 -18.94 -6.66
C TRP A 60 -3.78 -20.24 -6.26
N ASN A 61 -5.11 -20.19 -6.21
CA ASN A 61 -5.94 -21.38 -6.03
C ASN A 61 -7.29 -21.19 -6.74
N VAL A 62 -7.90 -22.30 -7.13
CA VAL A 62 -9.17 -22.31 -7.89
C VAL A 62 -10.33 -21.62 -7.17
N ARG A 63 -10.30 -21.53 -5.83
CA ARG A 63 -11.33 -20.86 -5.04
C ARG A 63 -11.13 -19.35 -4.94
N GLY A 64 -9.96 -18.83 -5.33
CA GLY A 64 -9.64 -17.41 -5.25
C GLY A 64 -9.53 -16.86 -3.82
N VAL A 65 -9.38 -17.71 -2.81
CA VAL A 65 -9.31 -17.29 -1.39
C VAL A 65 -7.88 -17.10 -0.92
N MET A 66 -7.68 -16.43 0.21
CA MET A 66 -6.35 -16.18 0.83
C MET A 66 -5.35 -15.46 -0.09
N ASN A 67 -5.85 -14.63 -1.01
CA ASN A 67 -4.97 -13.76 -1.77
C ASN A 67 -4.55 -12.57 -0.91
N ASN A 68 -3.36 -12.68 -0.32
CA ASN A 68 -2.73 -11.62 0.46
C ASN A 68 -1.47 -11.07 -0.23
N ALA A 69 -1.29 -11.25 -1.55
CA ALA A 69 -0.18 -10.66 -2.28
C ALA A 69 -0.21 -9.13 -2.22
N TRP A 70 0.93 -8.49 -2.50
CA TRP A 70 1.02 -7.02 -2.51
C TRP A 70 -0.03 -6.41 -3.45
N HIS A 71 -0.80 -5.46 -2.91
CA HIS A 71 -1.72 -4.71 -3.72
C HIS A 71 -0.95 -3.67 -4.54
N LYS A 72 -1.18 -3.65 -5.84
CA LYS A 72 -0.53 -2.75 -6.79
C LYS A 72 -1.60 -2.02 -7.60
N ILE A 73 -1.44 -0.70 -7.68
CA ILE A 73 -2.18 0.15 -8.61
C ILE A 73 -1.19 0.83 -9.55
N THR A 74 -1.54 0.93 -10.82
CA THR A 74 -0.77 1.71 -11.80
C THR A 74 -1.51 3.01 -12.05
N LEU A 75 -0.82 4.13 -11.83
CA LEU A 75 -1.37 5.46 -11.97
C LEU A 75 -0.62 6.24 -13.05
N GLN A 76 -1.30 7.23 -13.62
CA GLN A 76 -0.71 8.23 -14.50
C GLN A 76 -1.31 9.58 -14.13
N LEU A 77 -0.46 10.59 -13.91
CA LEU A 77 -0.94 11.94 -13.70
C LEU A 77 -1.44 12.51 -15.02
N ASP A 78 -2.66 13.03 -15.02
CA ASP A 78 -3.19 13.86 -16.10
C ASP A 78 -3.22 15.34 -15.68
N ASP A 79 -3.51 16.22 -16.64
CA ASP A 79 -3.59 17.66 -16.40
C ASP A 79 -4.71 18.06 -15.42
N SER A 80 -5.68 17.19 -15.15
CA SER A 80 -6.76 17.44 -14.21
C SER A 80 -6.30 17.24 -12.75
N PHE A 81 -5.42 16.27 -12.50
CA PHE A 81 -4.81 16.05 -11.18
C PHE A 81 -3.92 17.22 -10.75
N LEU A 82 -3.15 17.78 -11.67
CA LEU A 82 -2.23 18.89 -11.40
C LEU A 82 -2.95 20.20 -11.04
N LYS A 83 -4.16 20.42 -11.56
CA LYS A 83 -4.97 21.60 -11.25
C LYS A 83 -5.55 21.57 -9.84
N LYS A 84 -5.91 20.39 -9.31
CA LYS A 84 -6.41 20.24 -7.93
C LYS A 84 -5.34 20.44 -6.87
N SER A 85 -4.07 20.14 -7.18
CA SER A 85 -2.95 20.31 -6.22
C SER A 85 -2.56 21.77 -5.98
N LYS A 86 -3.03 22.73 -6.79
CA LYS A 86 -2.65 24.15 -6.71
C LYS A 86 -3.74 25.04 -6.11
N SER A 87 -4.90 24.48 -5.75
CA SER A 87 -5.99 25.16 -5.05
C SER A 87 -6.06 24.69 -3.60
#